data_AF-A0A453H298-F1
#
_entry.id   AF-A0A453H298-F1
#
_cell.length_a   1.000
_cell.length_b   1.000
_cell.length_c   1.000
_cell.angle_alpha   90.00
_cell.angle_beta   90.00
_cell.angle_gamma   90.00
#
_symmetry.space_group_name_H-M   'P 1'
#
loop_
_entity.id
_entity.type
_entity.pdbx_description
1 polymer ?
#
loop_
_entity_poly.entity_id
_entity_poly.type
_entity_poly.pdbx_seq_one_letter_code
_entity_poly.pdbx_strand_id
1 'polypeptide(L)'
;KTGLVKLRRVLRAIRKHFPQPPSEILVNNPLDNFLDGPDSCEKILCEIYDTHGSREAVLNVLFPGERGYEAFKKLSADSSEPYSDVYGSLYHYITEAEDTSPSDKYTGFVLKKEGGEFVEQSANLFKYDLLYNPLRFESWQRLSSLYDEEVDLLLNDGSKHISILDWRTNTALIQRVEAGRRHSRRSLMMSLILAKTIPDQVEMHELLALVYYDSVQNVVPFYDQRSILPVKDATWDINCQNSLKQFEKAFELLSQWLHAFYLGKLCEKLGQSPAKAFSYYKKAITLNPTAVDPVYRMHASRLKLLYTRGKQNLNVIQVVADYTYNQSTKENVLSMLGSSEQNDNALDDAEGNKLVKPDLLDKAWHILYDDCLHALGTCVEGELKHFHKARYKLAQGFYRRGEAGDLERAKEELSFCFKSTRSSFTVNMWEIDGAVRKGR
;
A
#
# COMPACT_ATOMS: atom_id res chain seq x y z
N LYS A 1 -2.52 -17.32 30.56
CA LYS A 1 -1.64 -18.21 29.76
C LYS A 1 -2.07 -19.69 29.82
N THR A 2 -2.24 -20.30 31.00
CA THR A 2 -2.64 -21.73 31.13
C THR A 2 -4.04 -22.06 30.58
N GLY A 3 -5.00 -21.13 30.68
CA GLY A 3 -6.37 -21.34 30.16
C GLY A 3 -6.44 -21.46 28.64
N LEU A 4 -5.77 -20.58 27.90
CA LEU A 4 -5.73 -20.61 26.43
C LEU A 4 -5.08 -21.89 25.90
N VAL A 5 -4.02 -22.37 26.54
CA VAL A 5 -3.37 -23.65 26.18
C VAL A 5 -4.33 -24.84 26.35
N LYS A 6 -5.10 -24.86 27.44
CA LYS A 6 -6.14 -25.89 27.66
C LYS A 6 -7.24 -25.79 26.61
N LEU A 7 -7.72 -24.59 26.30
CA LEU A 7 -8.74 -24.36 25.29
C LEU A 7 -8.29 -24.83 23.90
N ARG A 8 -7.08 -24.44 23.46
CA ARG A 8 -6.45 -24.92 22.22
C ARG A 8 -6.41 -26.45 22.16
N ARG A 9 -6.03 -27.12 23.26
CA ARG A 9 -6.00 -28.59 23.33
C ARG A 9 -7.39 -29.21 23.16
N VAL A 10 -8.41 -28.62 23.77
CA VAL A 10 -9.80 -29.09 23.65
C VAL A 10 -10.31 -28.88 22.22
N LEU A 11 -10.16 -27.69 21.66
CA LEU A 11 -10.58 -27.38 20.29
C LEU A 11 -9.89 -28.27 19.26
N ARG A 12 -8.58 -28.53 19.41
CA ARG A 12 -7.85 -29.50 18.57
C ARG A 12 -8.38 -30.93 18.72
N ALA A 13 -8.76 -31.34 19.93
CA ALA A 13 -9.35 -32.66 20.14
C ALA A 13 -10.71 -32.78 19.44
N ILE A 14 -11.54 -31.74 19.50
CA ILE A 14 -12.81 -31.68 18.79
C ILE A 14 -12.58 -31.67 17.26
N ARG A 15 -11.64 -30.84 16.76
CA ARG A 15 -11.27 -30.78 15.33
C ARG A 15 -10.86 -32.14 14.76
N LYS A 16 -10.27 -33.04 15.56
CA LYS A 16 -9.95 -34.40 15.09
C LYS A 16 -11.19 -35.21 14.69
N HIS A 17 -12.33 -34.94 15.32
CA HIS A 17 -13.61 -35.55 14.98
C HIS A 17 -14.34 -34.77 13.87
N PHE A 18 -14.01 -33.50 13.68
CA PHE A 18 -14.63 -32.58 12.71
C PHE A 18 -13.57 -31.87 11.86
N PRO A 19 -12.76 -32.61 11.08
CA PRO A 19 -11.57 -32.05 10.41
C PRO A 19 -11.91 -31.03 9.33
N GLN A 20 -13.06 -31.21 8.67
CA GLN A 20 -13.61 -30.35 7.63
C GLN A 20 -15.14 -30.47 7.64
N PRO A 21 -15.86 -29.52 7.00
CA PRO A 21 -17.27 -29.63 6.82
C PRO A 21 -17.67 -30.90 6.04
N PRO A 22 -18.92 -31.33 6.19
CA PRO A 22 -19.53 -32.43 5.45
C PRO A 22 -19.41 -32.25 3.95
N SER A 23 -19.31 -33.36 3.22
CA SER A 23 -19.14 -33.32 1.76
C SER A 23 -20.27 -32.58 1.06
N GLU A 24 -21.51 -32.66 1.55
CA GLU A 24 -22.68 -31.98 1.01
C GLU A 24 -22.55 -30.45 1.07
N ILE A 25 -21.91 -29.93 2.12
CA ILE A 25 -21.69 -28.48 2.33
C ILE A 25 -20.50 -28.00 1.49
N LEU A 26 -19.51 -28.87 1.26
CA LEU A 26 -18.37 -28.59 0.39
C LEU A 26 -18.69 -28.77 -1.11
N VAL A 27 -19.89 -29.25 -1.47
CA VAL A 27 -20.28 -29.43 -2.87
C VAL A 27 -20.13 -28.11 -3.63
N ASN A 28 -19.46 -28.18 -4.78
CA ASN A 28 -19.13 -27.04 -5.65
C ASN A 28 -18.23 -25.97 -5.01
N ASN A 29 -17.72 -26.17 -3.79
CA ASN A 29 -16.75 -25.30 -3.13
C ASN A 29 -17.00 -23.78 -3.32
N PRO A 30 -18.12 -23.25 -2.80
CA PRO A 30 -18.63 -21.93 -3.15
C PRO A 30 -17.65 -20.79 -2.81
N LEU A 31 -16.90 -20.92 -1.71
CA LEU A 31 -15.91 -19.91 -1.33
C LEU A 31 -14.68 -19.92 -2.22
N ASP A 32 -14.15 -21.08 -2.59
CA ASP A 32 -13.02 -21.11 -3.53
C ASP A 32 -13.47 -20.64 -4.92
N ASN A 33 -14.67 -21.00 -5.38
CA ASN A 33 -15.22 -20.44 -6.62
C ASN A 33 -15.41 -18.92 -6.55
N PHE A 34 -15.77 -18.37 -5.40
CA PHE A 34 -15.85 -16.91 -5.21
C PHE A 34 -14.46 -16.27 -5.20
N LEU A 35 -13.49 -16.87 -4.52
CA LEU A 35 -12.12 -16.34 -4.39
C LEU A 35 -11.34 -16.46 -5.71
N ASP A 36 -11.53 -17.54 -6.46
CA ASP A 36 -10.88 -17.83 -7.75
C ASP A 36 -11.74 -17.48 -8.97
N GLY A 37 -12.97 -17.03 -8.76
CA GLY A 37 -13.92 -16.65 -9.81
C GLY A 37 -13.46 -15.48 -10.68
N PRO A 38 -14.25 -15.08 -11.69
CA PRO A 38 -13.87 -14.00 -12.61
C PRO A 38 -13.79 -12.63 -11.91
N ASP A 39 -12.96 -11.72 -12.44
CA ASP A 39 -12.75 -10.38 -11.88
C ASP A 39 -14.02 -9.51 -11.87
N SER A 40 -15.05 -9.87 -12.64
CA SER A 40 -16.37 -9.24 -12.58
C SER A 40 -16.98 -9.26 -11.18
N CYS A 41 -16.59 -10.21 -10.32
CA CYS A 41 -17.03 -10.27 -8.92
C CYS A 41 -16.64 -9.02 -8.13
N GLU A 42 -15.43 -8.48 -8.31
CA GLU A 42 -15.00 -7.26 -7.59
C GLU A 42 -15.86 -6.05 -7.98
N LYS A 43 -16.25 -5.95 -9.27
CA LYS A 43 -17.16 -4.90 -9.73
C LYS A 43 -18.53 -4.99 -9.07
N ILE A 44 -19.10 -6.19 -9.00
CA ILE A 44 -20.40 -6.44 -8.35
C ILE A 44 -20.33 -6.09 -6.85
N LEU A 45 -19.26 -6.47 -6.15
CA LEU A 45 -19.08 -6.11 -4.73
C LEU A 45 -18.97 -4.60 -4.53
N CYS A 46 -18.29 -3.87 -5.43
CA CYS A 46 -18.27 -2.41 -5.40
C CYS A 46 -19.67 -1.81 -5.54
N GLU A 47 -20.46 -2.31 -6.49
CA GLU A 47 -21.84 -1.85 -6.72
C GLU A 47 -22.70 -2.09 -5.48
N ILE A 48 -22.63 -3.29 -4.89
CA ILE A 48 -23.33 -3.62 -3.64
C ILE A 48 -22.95 -2.65 -2.52
N TYR A 49 -21.67 -2.37 -2.34
CA TYR A 49 -21.22 -1.43 -1.32
C TYR A 49 -21.74 0.00 -1.59
N ASP A 50 -21.58 0.49 -2.82
CA ASP A 50 -21.92 1.86 -3.22
C ASP A 50 -23.46 2.10 -3.17
N THR A 51 -24.28 1.08 -3.37
CA THR A 51 -25.76 1.18 -3.30
C THR A 51 -26.35 0.81 -1.94
N HIS A 52 -25.54 0.54 -0.92
CA HIS A 52 -25.99 -0.04 0.35
C HIS A 52 -26.86 -1.30 0.14
N GLY A 53 -26.37 -2.20 -0.71
CA GLY A 53 -27.08 -3.41 -1.12
C GLY A 53 -27.49 -4.30 0.06
N SER A 54 -28.56 -5.07 -0.14
CA SER A 54 -29.11 -5.90 0.92
C SER A 54 -28.23 -7.10 1.25
N ARG A 55 -28.49 -7.74 2.38
CA ARG A 55 -27.80 -8.99 2.77
C ARG A 55 -27.98 -10.08 1.71
N GLU A 56 -29.14 -10.13 1.08
CA GLU A 56 -29.46 -11.07 0.01
C GLU A 56 -28.59 -10.81 -1.21
N ALA A 57 -28.29 -9.55 -1.56
CA ALA A 57 -27.38 -9.23 -2.66
C ALA A 57 -25.97 -9.77 -2.40
N VAL A 58 -25.46 -9.62 -1.18
CA VAL A 58 -24.16 -10.16 -0.75
C VAL A 58 -24.14 -11.69 -0.86
N LEU A 59 -25.19 -12.35 -0.37
CA LEU A 59 -25.29 -13.80 -0.39
C LEU A 59 -25.42 -14.36 -1.81
N ASN A 60 -26.08 -13.64 -2.72
CA ASN A 60 -26.19 -14.03 -4.14
C ASN A 60 -24.85 -13.97 -4.88
N VAL A 61 -23.88 -13.19 -4.40
CA VAL A 61 -22.51 -13.19 -4.95
C VAL A 61 -21.75 -14.45 -4.52
N LEU A 62 -21.88 -14.84 -3.26
CA LEU A 62 -21.23 -16.05 -2.73
C LEU A 62 -21.89 -17.34 -3.25
N PHE A 63 -23.20 -17.31 -3.42
CA PHE A 63 -24.03 -18.46 -3.82
C PHE A 63 -24.90 -18.06 -5.01
N PRO A 64 -24.35 -18.06 -6.25
CA PRO A 64 -25.06 -17.60 -7.43
C PRO A 64 -26.25 -18.50 -7.81
N GLY A 65 -27.31 -17.89 -8.38
CA GLY A 65 -28.52 -18.55 -8.88
C GLY A 65 -29.81 -18.12 -8.15
N GLU A 66 -30.99 -18.28 -8.79
CA GLU A 66 -32.30 -17.78 -8.30
C GLU A 66 -32.71 -18.27 -6.90
N ARG A 67 -32.08 -19.35 -6.42
CA ARG A 67 -32.23 -19.86 -5.05
C ARG A 67 -30.88 -20.18 -4.41
N GLY A 68 -29.77 -19.61 -4.86
CA GLY A 68 -28.42 -20.11 -4.54
C GLY A 68 -28.16 -20.21 -3.03
N TYR A 69 -28.39 -19.13 -2.27
CA TYR A 69 -28.25 -19.18 -0.81
C TYR A 69 -29.35 -20.01 -0.12
N GLU A 70 -30.60 -19.97 -0.59
CA GLU A 70 -31.67 -20.79 -0.01
C GLU A 70 -31.46 -22.29 -0.27
N ALA A 71 -30.90 -22.64 -1.42
CA ALA A 71 -30.52 -23.99 -1.81
C ALA A 71 -29.28 -24.43 -1.02
N PHE A 72 -28.29 -23.56 -0.83
CA PHE A 72 -27.17 -23.81 0.07
C PHE A 72 -27.66 -24.02 1.51
N LYS A 73 -28.55 -23.16 2.00
CA LYS A 73 -29.15 -23.30 3.34
C LYS A 73 -30.00 -24.56 3.46
N LYS A 74 -30.74 -24.95 2.41
CA LYS A 74 -31.45 -26.23 2.35
C LYS A 74 -30.49 -27.40 2.33
N LEU A 75 -29.39 -27.36 1.58
CA LEU A 75 -28.34 -28.39 1.66
C LEU A 75 -27.76 -28.49 3.07
N SER A 76 -27.56 -27.36 3.75
CA SER A 76 -27.08 -27.30 5.15
C SER A 76 -28.14 -27.62 6.22
N ALA A 77 -29.43 -27.66 5.86
CA ALA A 77 -30.56 -27.89 6.79
C ALA A 77 -31.28 -29.24 6.55
N ASP A 78 -31.28 -29.73 5.31
CA ASP A 78 -31.69 -31.07 4.89
C ASP A 78 -30.55 -32.08 5.09
N SER A 79 -29.32 -31.62 5.37
CA SER A 79 -28.37 -32.47 6.05
C SER A 79 -28.97 -32.77 7.43
N SER A 80 -29.49 -33.99 7.59
CA SER A 80 -30.04 -34.53 8.84
C SER A 80 -28.92 -34.75 9.87
N GLU A 81 -28.01 -33.79 9.96
CA GLU A 81 -26.65 -34.06 10.31
C GLU A 81 -26.45 -33.77 11.80
N PRO A 82 -26.09 -34.80 12.58
CA PRO A 82 -25.73 -34.57 13.95
C PRO A 82 -24.56 -33.58 13.98
N TYR A 83 -24.59 -32.62 14.90
CA TYR A 83 -23.51 -31.66 15.16
C TYR A 83 -23.41 -30.42 14.25
N SER A 84 -24.47 -30.02 13.52
CA SER A 84 -24.48 -28.75 12.76
C SER A 84 -24.09 -27.53 13.61
N ASP A 85 -24.59 -27.44 14.85
CA ASP A 85 -24.22 -26.38 15.81
C ASP A 85 -22.71 -26.39 16.16
N VAL A 86 -22.10 -27.58 16.17
CA VAL A 86 -20.66 -27.74 16.41
C VAL A 86 -19.89 -27.17 15.23
N TYR A 87 -20.21 -27.57 14.00
CA TYR A 87 -19.55 -27.02 12.81
C TYR A 87 -19.72 -25.50 12.69
N GLY A 88 -20.92 -24.99 12.97
CA GLY A 88 -21.24 -23.56 12.89
C GLY A 88 -20.48 -22.66 13.88
N SER A 89 -19.82 -23.24 14.90
CA SER A 89 -19.06 -22.48 15.90
C SER A 89 -17.59 -22.90 16.02
N LEU A 90 -17.27 -24.16 15.73
CA LEU A 90 -15.96 -24.77 15.98
C LEU A 90 -14.85 -24.04 15.25
N TYR A 91 -15.02 -23.80 13.95
CA TYR A 91 -13.96 -23.21 13.12
C TYR A 91 -13.65 -21.78 13.54
N HIS A 92 -14.69 -20.98 13.84
CA HIS A 92 -14.51 -19.65 14.43
C HIS A 92 -13.69 -19.73 15.73
N TYR A 93 -14.08 -20.56 16.69
CA TYR A 93 -13.34 -20.67 17.96
C TYR A 93 -11.92 -21.20 17.79
N ILE A 94 -11.67 -22.09 16.83
CA ILE A 94 -10.31 -22.51 16.47
C ILE A 94 -9.53 -21.31 15.97
N THR A 95 -10.07 -20.51 15.04
CA THR A 95 -9.36 -19.34 14.51
C THR A 95 -9.13 -18.23 15.54
N GLU A 96 -10.01 -18.08 16.54
CA GLU A 96 -9.80 -17.17 17.68
C GLU A 96 -8.71 -17.68 18.64
N ALA A 97 -8.58 -19.00 18.78
CA ALA A 97 -7.68 -19.59 19.75
C ALA A 97 -6.30 -19.88 19.15
N GLU A 98 -6.22 -20.34 17.90
CA GLU A 98 -4.99 -20.78 17.25
C GLU A 98 -4.16 -19.62 16.72
N ASP A 99 -2.87 -19.89 16.61
CA ASP A 99 -1.96 -19.02 15.91
C ASP A 99 -1.91 -19.47 14.45
N THR A 100 -2.45 -18.64 13.57
CA THR A 100 -2.63 -18.91 12.14
C THR A 100 -1.67 -18.10 11.28
N SER A 101 -0.83 -17.25 11.89
CA SER A 101 0.08 -16.36 11.20
C SER A 101 1.27 -17.14 10.60
N PRO A 102 1.52 -17.07 9.28
CA PRO A 102 2.75 -17.59 8.70
C PRO A 102 4.01 -16.82 9.15
N SER A 103 3.91 -15.57 9.61
CA SER A 103 5.04 -14.78 10.12
C SER A 103 5.63 -15.32 11.41
N ASP A 104 4.83 -16.05 12.20
CA ASP A 104 5.32 -16.73 13.42
C ASP A 104 6.20 -17.96 13.13
N LYS A 105 6.46 -18.25 11.84
CA LYS A 105 7.37 -19.30 11.39
C LYS A 105 8.76 -18.74 11.11
N TYR A 106 9.61 -19.53 10.46
CA TYR A 106 10.98 -19.12 10.11
C TYR A 106 11.03 -18.43 8.74
N THR A 107 12.01 -17.54 8.54
CA THR A 107 12.23 -16.86 7.25
C THR A 107 12.38 -17.84 6.09
N GLY A 108 11.67 -17.60 4.99
CA GLY A 108 11.63 -18.46 3.82
C GLY A 108 10.69 -19.66 3.95
N PHE A 109 9.89 -19.75 5.03
CA PHE A 109 8.91 -20.83 5.23
C PHE A 109 7.88 -20.88 4.08
N VAL A 110 7.27 -19.73 3.74
CA VAL A 110 6.23 -19.62 2.70
C VAL A 110 6.72 -19.91 1.28
N LEU A 111 8.04 -19.87 1.05
CA LEU A 111 8.65 -20.22 -0.24
C LEU A 111 8.64 -21.74 -0.49
N LYS A 112 8.42 -22.55 0.55
CA LYS A 112 8.39 -24.01 0.48
C LYS A 112 6.96 -24.52 0.38
N LYS A 113 6.82 -25.75 -0.12
CA LYS A 113 5.55 -26.48 -0.19
C LYS A 113 4.84 -26.55 1.18
N GLU A 114 5.58 -26.84 2.25
CA GLU A 114 5.06 -26.87 3.63
C GLU A 114 4.43 -25.54 4.04
N GLY A 115 5.06 -24.41 3.67
CA GLY A 115 4.52 -23.09 3.97
C GLY A 115 3.23 -22.81 3.21
N GLY A 116 3.14 -23.28 1.98
CA GLY A 116 1.91 -23.15 1.22
C GLY A 116 0.76 -24.00 1.75
N GLU A 117 1.04 -25.24 2.12
CA GLU A 117 0.06 -26.13 2.77
C GLU A 117 -0.41 -25.57 4.11
N PHE A 118 0.47 -24.91 4.86
CA PHE A 118 0.10 -24.23 6.11
C PHE A 118 -0.89 -23.09 5.86
N VAL A 119 -0.61 -22.21 4.89
CA VAL A 119 -1.53 -21.11 4.57
C VAL A 119 -2.87 -21.64 4.08
N GLU A 120 -2.88 -22.65 3.21
CA GLU A 120 -4.11 -23.29 2.74
C GLU A 120 -4.92 -23.90 3.89
N GLN A 121 -4.27 -24.62 4.82
CA GLN A 121 -4.93 -25.20 5.99
C GLN A 121 -5.49 -24.13 6.94
N SER A 122 -4.78 -23.02 7.11
CA SER A 122 -5.25 -21.88 7.90
C SER A 122 -6.42 -21.17 7.22
N ALA A 123 -6.34 -20.94 5.91
CA ALA A 123 -7.40 -20.34 5.11
C ALA A 123 -8.67 -21.21 5.14
N ASN A 124 -8.52 -22.54 5.06
CA ASN A 124 -9.62 -23.48 5.17
C ASN A 124 -10.41 -23.33 6.48
N LEU A 125 -9.77 -23.01 7.61
CA LEU A 125 -10.51 -22.77 8.85
C LEU A 125 -11.46 -21.57 8.74
N PHE A 126 -11.01 -20.47 8.15
CA PHE A 126 -11.86 -19.30 7.92
C PHE A 126 -12.95 -19.60 6.89
N LYS A 127 -12.59 -20.26 5.78
CA LYS A 127 -13.56 -20.68 4.76
C LYS A 127 -14.64 -21.59 5.35
N TYR A 128 -14.27 -22.53 6.20
CA TYR A 128 -15.22 -23.42 6.87
C TYR A 128 -16.16 -22.66 7.79
N ASP A 129 -15.67 -21.69 8.58
CA ASP A 129 -16.58 -20.83 9.34
C ASP A 129 -17.53 -20.04 8.42
N LEU A 130 -17.01 -19.48 7.33
CA LEU A 130 -17.78 -18.66 6.39
C LEU A 130 -18.83 -19.45 5.60
N LEU A 131 -18.68 -20.77 5.46
CA LEU A 131 -19.74 -21.63 4.91
C LEU A 131 -20.97 -21.62 5.82
N TYR A 132 -20.80 -21.58 7.14
CA TYR A 132 -21.93 -21.53 8.09
C TYR A 132 -22.34 -20.10 8.44
N ASN A 133 -21.38 -19.16 8.42
CA ASN A 133 -21.53 -17.78 8.84
C ASN A 133 -21.03 -16.79 7.77
N PRO A 134 -21.64 -16.76 6.56
CA PRO A 134 -21.12 -15.98 5.43
C PRO A 134 -21.10 -14.46 5.65
N LEU A 135 -21.81 -13.96 6.66
CA LEU A 135 -21.88 -12.54 7.01
C LEU A 135 -21.03 -12.19 8.25
N ARG A 136 -20.13 -13.09 8.70
CA ARG A 136 -19.23 -12.82 9.82
C ARG A 136 -18.05 -11.96 9.35
N PHE A 137 -18.03 -10.71 9.82
CA PHE A 137 -16.99 -9.73 9.47
C PHE A 137 -15.59 -10.22 9.86
N GLU A 138 -15.42 -10.73 11.07
CA GLU A 138 -14.11 -11.07 11.63
C GLU A 138 -13.41 -12.19 10.84
N SER A 139 -14.18 -13.16 10.33
CA SER A 139 -13.62 -14.26 9.52
C SER A 139 -13.18 -13.80 8.14
N TRP A 140 -13.92 -12.88 7.50
CA TRP A 140 -13.49 -12.28 6.24
C TRP A 140 -12.24 -11.40 6.44
N GLN A 141 -12.20 -10.59 7.50
CA GLN A 141 -11.06 -9.73 7.79
C GLN A 141 -9.79 -10.54 8.06
N ARG A 142 -9.88 -11.60 8.87
CA ARG A 142 -8.72 -12.45 9.15
C ARG A 142 -8.29 -13.28 7.95
N LEU A 143 -9.24 -13.72 7.12
CA LEU A 143 -8.92 -14.40 5.87
C LEU A 143 -8.15 -13.47 4.92
N SER A 144 -8.55 -12.19 4.81
CA SER A 144 -7.76 -11.24 4.04
C SER A 144 -6.37 -11.02 4.61
N SER A 145 -6.24 -10.86 5.93
CA SER A 145 -4.96 -10.65 6.59
C SER A 145 -4.01 -11.83 6.34
N LEU A 146 -4.52 -13.07 6.40
CA LEU A 146 -3.72 -14.26 6.13
C LEU A 146 -3.16 -14.27 4.69
N TYR A 147 -3.98 -13.93 3.70
CA TYR A 147 -3.54 -13.88 2.30
C TYR A 147 -2.58 -12.72 2.02
N ASP A 148 -2.84 -11.56 2.60
CA ASP A 148 -1.95 -10.39 2.50
C ASP A 148 -0.58 -10.70 3.11
N GLU A 149 -0.58 -11.30 4.30
CA GLU A 149 0.63 -11.72 4.99
C GLU A 149 1.43 -12.77 4.21
N GLU A 150 0.75 -13.74 3.58
CA GLU A 150 1.42 -14.68 2.67
C GLU A 150 2.10 -13.95 1.51
N VAL A 151 1.42 -13.00 0.86
CA VAL A 151 1.97 -12.21 -0.23
C VAL A 151 3.20 -11.43 0.23
N ASP A 152 3.09 -10.73 1.35
CA ASP A 152 4.19 -9.95 1.93
C ASP A 152 5.41 -10.82 2.23
N LEU A 153 5.21 -11.99 2.85
CA LEU A 153 6.30 -12.93 3.12
C LEU A 153 6.88 -13.51 1.83
N LEU A 154 6.07 -13.88 0.85
CA LEU A 154 6.53 -14.40 -0.44
C LEU A 154 7.42 -13.37 -1.15
N LEU A 155 7.01 -12.10 -1.17
CA LEU A 155 7.77 -11.01 -1.80
C LEU A 155 9.04 -10.68 -1.00
N ASN A 156 8.92 -10.50 0.32
CA ASN A 156 10.04 -10.13 1.17
C ASN A 156 11.11 -11.23 1.21
N ASP A 157 10.72 -12.47 1.48
CA ASP A 157 11.66 -13.60 1.51
C ASP A 157 12.14 -13.96 0.10
N GLY A 158 11.26 -13.86 -0.90
CA GLY A 158 11.63 -14.01 -2.30
C GLY A 158 12.75 -13.05 -2.69
N SER A 159 12.67 -11.79 -2.29
CA SER A 159 13.69 -10.78 -2.57
C SER A 159 15.06 -11.07 -1.91
N LYS A 160 15.07 -11.82 -0.81
CA LYS A 160 16.27 -12.16 -0.04
C LYS A 160 16.91 -13.46 -0.51
N HIS A 161 16.10 -14.41 -0.99
CA HIS A 161 16.51 -15.80 -1.21
C HIS A 161 16.51 -16.22 -2.68
N ILE A 162 15.80 -15.52 -3.56
CA ILE A 162 15.62 -15.91 -4.96
C ILE A 162 16.11 -14.78 -5.86
N SER A 163 16.94 -15.10 -6.86
CA SER A 163 17.36 -14.10 -7.84
C SER A 163 16.16 -13.66 -8.69
N ILE A 164 16.22 -12.43 -9.22
CA ILE A 164 15.12 -11.90 -10.06
C ILE A 164 14.91 -12.76 -11.32
N LEU A 165 15.98 -13.31 -11.87
CA LEU A 165 15.90 -14.21 -13.03
C LEU A 165 15.15 -15.48 -12.67
N ASP A 166 15.49 -16.10 -11.54
CA ASP A 166 14.86 -17.34 -11.08
C ASP A 166 13.39 -17.10 -10.71
N TRP A 167 13.10 -16.00 -9.99
CA TRP A 167 11.74 -15.62 -9.61
C TRP A 167 10.82 -15.51 -10.84
N ARG A 168 11.28 -14.84 -11.89
CA ARG A 168 10.50 -14.63 -13.12
C ARG A 168 10.22 -15.92 -13.89
N THR A 169 11.04 -16.95 -13.71
CA THR A 169 10.80 -18.28 -14.29
C THR A 169 9.95 -19.18 -13.40
N ASN A 170 9.73 -18.80 -12.13
CA ASN A 170 8.94 -19.56 -11.18
C ASN A 170 7.45 -19.18 -11.27
N THR A 171 6.75 -19.82 -12.21
CA THR A 171 5.31 -19.57 -12.44
C THR A 171 4.46 -19.89 -11.21
N ALA A 172 4.85 -20.87 -10.39
CA ALA A 172 4.08 -21.27 -9.21
C ALA A 172 4.07 -20.17 -8.12
N LEU A 173 5.23 -19.55 -7.84
CA LEU A 173 5.31 -18.45 -6.88
C LEU A 173 4.59 -17.19 -7.38
N ILE A 174 4.74 -16.87 -8.68
CA ILE A 174 4.03 -15.74 -9.29
C ILE A 174 2.51 -15.95 -9.19
N GLN A 175 2.02 -17.14 -9.54
CA GLN A 175 0.60 -17.47 -9.45
C GLN A 175 0.09 -17.39 -8.00
N ARG A 176 0.87 -17.85 -7.03
CA ARG A 176 0.53 -17.73 -5.60
C ARG A 176 0.41 -16.27 -5.15
N VAL A 177 1.35 -15.40 -5.54
CA VAL A 177 1.26 -13.96 -5.23
C VAL A 177 0.02 -13.34 -5.85
N GLU A 178 -0.24 -13.61 -7.13
CA GLU A 178 -1.41 -13.05 -7.81
C GLU A 178 -2.74 -13.60 -7.25
N ALA A 179 -2.78 -14.87 -6.87
CA ALA A 179 -3.93 -15.47 -6.17
C ALA A 179 -4.13 -14.83 -4.79
N GLY A 180 -3.09 -14.73 -3.96
CA GLY A 180 -3.15 -14.12 -2.64
C GLY A 180 -3.62 -12.67 -2.70
N ARG A 181 -3.13 -11.87 -3.66
CA ARG A 181 -3.63 -10.50 -3.89
C ARG A 181 -5.11 -10.48 -4.22
N ARG A 182 -5.59 -11.33 -5.15
CA ARG A 182 -7.03 -11.43 -5.49
C ARG A 182 -7.86 -11.86 -4.29
N HIS A 183 -7.42 -12.90 -3.58
CA HIS A 183 -8.14 -13.45 -2.43
C HIS A 183 -8.22 -12.45 -1.28
N SER A 184 -7.13 -11.72 -1.01
CA SER A 184 -7.08 -10.62 -0.04
C SER A 184 -8.07 -9.53 -0.41
N ARG A 185 -8.07 -9.03 -1.65
CA ARG A 185 -9.02 -7.99 -2.09
C ARG A 185 -10.47 -8.43 -1.94
N ARG A 186 -10.84 -9.62 -2.42
CA ARG A 186 -12.23 -10.10 -2.36
C ARG A 186 -12.69 -10.28 -0.92
N SER A 187 -11.82 -10.78 -0.06
CA SER A 187 -12.09 -10.91 1.38
C SER A 187 -12.25 -9.54 2.05
N LEU A 188 -11.38 -8.57 1.74
CA LEU A 188 -11.51 -7.18 2.24
C LEU A 188 -12.77 -6.49 1.74
N MET A 189 -13.21 -6.74 0.51
CA MET A 189 -14.47 -6.18 -0.01
C MET A 189 -15.68 -6.73 0.74
N MET A 190 -15.67 -8.03 1.06
CA MET A 190 -16.68 -8.63 1.92
C MET A 190 -16.66 -8.00 3.31
N SER A 191 -15.49 -7.87 3.93
CA SER A 191 -15.32 -7.19 5.21
C SER A 191 -15.85 -5.76 5.17
N LEU A 192 -15.52 -5.00 4.11
CA LEU A 192 -15.96 -3.62 3.93
C LEU A 192 -17.49 -3.50 3.83
N ILE A 193 -18.15 -4.41 3.11
CA ILE A 193 -19.63 -4.45 3.03
C ILE A 193 -20.25 -4.77 4.40
N LEU A 194 -19.59 -5.61 5.20
CA LEU A 194 -20.07 -6.03 6.51
C LEU A 194 -19.69 -5.08 7.65
N ALA A 195 -18.77 -4.14 7.41
CA ALA A 195 -18.23 -3.21 8.39
C ALA A 195 -19.31 -2.25 8.92
N LYS A 196 -19.54 -2.30 10.24
CA LYS A 196 -20.60 -1.52 10.90
C LYS A 196 -20.13 -0.18 11.43
N THR A 197 -18.82 -0.04 11.65
CA THR A 197 -18.24 1.15 12.28
C THR A 197 -17.37 1.91 11.29
N ILE A 198 -17.27 3.23 11.45
CA ILE A 198 -16.39 4.07 10.64
C ILE A 198 -14.92 3.62 10.75
N PRO A 199 -14.37 3.30 11.95
CA PRO A 199 -13.02 2.76 12.06
C PRO A 199 -12.80 1.51 11.21
N ASP A 200 -13.72 0.54 11.25
CA ASP A 200 -13.60 -0.68 10.43
C ASP A 200 -13.64 -0.34 8.94
N GLN A 201 -14.53 0.56 8.51
CA GLN A 201 -14.62 0.97 7.10
C GLN A 201 -13.34 1.68 6.63
N VAL A 202 -12.77 2.56 7.45
CA VAL A 202 -11.50 3.23 7.17
C VAL A 202 -10.38 2.20 7.02
N GLU A 203 -10.26 1.28 7.97
CA GLU A 203 -9.25 0.22 7.92
C GLU A 203 -9.40 -0.65 6.66
N MET A 204 -10.62 -1.09 6.33
CA MET A 204 -10.84 -1.91 5.15
C MET A 204 -10.52 -1.15 3.86
N HIS A 205 -10.89 0.12 3.75
CA HIS A 205 -10.49 0.96 2.61
C HIS A 205 -8.98 1.13 2.51
N GLU A 206 -8.28 1.37 3.63
CA GLU A 206 -6.82 1.47 3.66
C GLU A 206 -6.16 0.18 3.19
N LEU A 207 -6.53 -0.96 3.76
CA LEU A 207 -5.98 -2.27 3.37
C LEU A 207 -6.25 -2.59 1.90
N LEU A 208 -7.48 -2.36 1.41
CA LEU A 208 -7.82 -2.53 -0.01
C LEU A 208 -6.92 -1.66 -0.89
N ALA A 209 -6.72 -0.41 -0.51
CA ALA A 209 -5.90 0.52 -1.25
C ALA A 209 -4.42 0.06 -1.30
N LEU A 210 -3.91 -0.50 -0.20
CA LEU A 210 -2.57 -1.05 -0.10
C LEU A 210 -2.38 -2.30 -0.97
N VAL A 211 -3.33 -3.22 -1.01
CA VAL A 211 -3.24 -4.41 -1.88
C VAL A 211 -3.21 -4.03 -3.37
N TYR A 212 -4.03 -3.05 -3.78
CA TYR A 212 -3.93 -2.49 -5.14
C TYR A 212 -2.59 -1.77 -5.37
N TYR A 213 -2.08 -1.06 -4.36
CA TYR A 213 -0.82 -0.33 -4.45
C TYR A 213 0.39 -1.27 -4.59
N ASP A 214 0.39 -2.38 -3.87
CA ASP A 214 1.44 -3.40 -3.91
C ASP A 214 1.65 -3.93 -5.35
N SER A 215 0.55 -4.16 -6.06
CA SER A 215 0.54 -4.61 -7.46
C SER A 215 1.23 -3.65 -8.45
N VAL A 216 1.40 -2.37 -8.08
CA VAL A 216 2.00 -1.33 -8.94
C VAL A 216 3.38 -0.88 -8.48
N GLN A 217 3.96 -1.56 -7.49
CA GLN A 217 5.29 -1.24 -7.00
C GLN A 217 6.39 -1.70 -7.96
N ASN A 218 7.48 -0.92 -8.01
CA ASN A 218 8.71 -1.28 -8.71
C ASN A 218 9.68 -1.82 -7.66
N VAL A 219 9.48 -3.06 -7.22
CA VAL A 219 10.26 -3.68 -6.15
C VAL A 219 10.65 -5.10 -6.53
N VAL A 220 11.74 -5.55 -5.92
CA VAL A 220 12.14 -6.95 -5.91
C VAL A 220 11.05 -7.79 -5.23
N PRO A 221 10.86 -9.07 -5.60
CA PRO A 221 11.63 -9.85 -6.57
C PRO A 221 11.13 -9.75 -8.02
N PHE A 222 10.02 -9.04 -8.29
CA PHE A 222 9.50 -8.89 -9.66
C PHE A 222 10.37 -8.01 -10.55
N TYR A 223 10.95 -6.96 -9.96
CA TYR A 223 11.66 -5.90 -10.65
C TYR A 223 13.02 -5.63 -10.00
N ASP A 224 14.03 -5.31 -10.82
CA ASP A 224 15.38 -5.01 -10.35
C ASP A 224 15.62 -3.51 -10.12
N GLN A 225 14.58 -2.70 -10.36
CA GLN A 225 14.61 -1.22 -10.31
C GLN A 225 15.65 -0.58 -11.26
N ARG A 226 16.16 -1.35 -12.23
CA ARG A 226 17.21 -0.95 -13.17
C ARG A 226 16.77 -1.28 -14.60
N SER A 227 16.90 -2.54 -15.01
CA SER A 227 16.64 -3.02 -16.37
C SER A 227 15.26 -3.64 -16.53
N ILE A 228 14.75 -4.26 -15.47
CA ILE A 228 13.47 -4.93 -15.39
C ILE A 228 12.52 -4.03 -14.62
N LEU A 229 11.62 -3.36 -15.33
CA LEU A 229 10.68 -2.38 -14.79
C LEU A 229 9.23 -2.83 -14.97
N PRO A 230 8.29 -2.33 -14.14
CA PRO A 230 6.87 -2.57 -14.34
C PRO A 230 6.40 -2.07 -15.70
N VAL A 231 5.62 -2.91 -16.38
CA VAL A 231 4.88 -2.51 -17.57
C VAL A 231 3.70 -1.65 -17.11
N LYS A 232 3.58 -0.45 -17.69
CA LYS A 232 2.46 0.48 -17.42
C LYS A 232 1.36 0.25 -18.43
N ASP A 233 0.71 -0.90 -18.35
CA ASP A 233 -0.42 -1.27 -19.18
C ASP A 233 -1.76 -0.86 -18.52
N ALA A 234 -2.87 -1.24 -19.16
CA ALA A 234 -4.21 -0.95 -18.66
C ALA A 234 -4.46 -1.55 -17.26
N THR A 235 -3.89 -2.72 -16.95
CA THR A 235 -4.03 -3.35 -15.64
C THR A 235 -3.30 -2.54 -14.57
N TRP A 236 -2.11 -2.03 -14.88
CA TRP A 236 -1.37 -1.12 -14.00
C TRP A 236 -2.14 0.18 -13.72
N ASP A 237 -2.76 0.77 -14.74
CA ASP A 237 -3.58 1.97 -14.60
C ASP A 237 -4.82 1.72 -13.75
N ILE A 238 -5.53 0.60 -13.97
CA ILE A 238 -6.70 0.19 -13.18
C ILE A 238 -6.31 0.00 -11.72
N ASN A 239 -5.20 -0.67 -11.43
CA ASN A 239 -4.73 -0.85 -10.05
C ASN A 239 -4.37 0.50 -9.39
N CYS A 240 -3.75 1.43 -10.12
CA CYS A 240 -3.51 2.78 -9.60
C CYS A 240 -4.82 3.53 -9.31
N GLN A 241 -5.81 3.46 -10.20
CA GLN A 241 -7.11 4.11 -10.03
C GLN A 241 -7.91 3.50 -8.87
N ASN A 242 -7.92 2.18 -8.74
CA ASN A 242 -8.57 1.49 -7.64
C ASN A 242 -7.91 1.85 -6.30
N SER A 243 -6.58 1.82 -6.22
CA SER A 243 -5.85 2.26 -5.02
C SER A 243 -6.20 3.72 -4.66
N LEU A 244 -6.24 4.62 -5.66
CA LEU A 244 -6.60 6.03 -5.45
C LEU A 244 -8.02 6.16 -4.89
N LYS A 245 -9.02 5.51 -5.52
CA LYS A 245 -10.43 5.54 -5.09
C LYS A 245 -10.57 5.08 -3.63
N GLN A 246 -9.88 4.01 -3.24
CA GLN A 246 -9.97 3.48 -1.89
C GLN A 246 -9.32 4.40 -0.85
N PHE A 247 -8.14 4.98 -1.15
CA PHE A 247 -7.54 5.98 -0.26
C PHE A 247 -8.34 7.28 -0.18
N GLU A 248 -9.02 7.70 -1.25
CA GLU A 248 -9.92 8.86 -1.25
C GLU A 248 -11.08 8.62 -0.27
N LYS A 249 -11.75 7.46 -0.35
CA LYS A 249 -12.80 7.07 0.59
C LYS A 249 -12.30 6.98 2.04
N ALA A 250 -11.14 6.35 2.28
CA ALA A 250 -10.54 6.28 3.61
C ALA A 250 -10.25 7.69 4.18
N PHE A 251 -9.74 8.60 3.34
CA PHE A 251 -9.44 9.97 3.72
C PHE A 251 -10.68 10.83 4.00
N GLU A 252 -11.75 10.62 3.25
CA GLU A 252 -13.07 11.26 3.44
C GLU A 252 -13.71 10.83 4.77
N LEU A 253 -13.64 9.54 5.09
CA LEU A 253 -14.16 8.99 6.35
C LEU A 253 -13.32 9.42 7.55
N LEU A 254 -11.99 9.34 7.43
CA LEU A 254 -11.05 9.76 8.46
C LEU A 254 -9.75 10.26 7.82
N SER A 255 -9.53 11.56 7.88
CA SER A 255 -8.33 12.18 7.30
C SER A 255 -7.07 11.84 8.10
N GLN A 256 -6.29 10.86 7.62
CA GLN A 256 -5.01 10.46 8.19
C GLN A 256 -3.84 10.81 7.26
N TRP A 257 -2.66 11.01 7.85
CA TRP A 257 -1.45 11.38 7.10
C TRP A 257 -1.05 10.30 6.08
N LEU A 258 -1.26 9.01 6.42
CA LEU A 258 -0.93 7.87 5.57
C LEU A 258 -1.76 7.88 4.28
N HIS A 259 -3.07 8.10 4.39
CA HIS A 259 -3.95 8.23 3.23
C HIS A 259 -3.49 9.37 2.33
N ALA A 260 -3.28 10.58 2.87
CA ALA A 260 -2.81 11.73 2.10
C ALA A 260 -1.45 11.46 1.45
N PHE A 261 -0.54 10.78 2.13
CA PHE A 261 0.76 10.40 1.57
C PHE A 261 0.62 9.49 0.36
N TYR A 262 -0.24 8.46 0.42
CA TYR A 262 -0.47 7.57 -0.71
C TYR A 262 -1.23 8.24 -1.85
N LEU A 263 -2.21 9.10 -1.57
CA LEU A 263 -2.89 9.92 -2.59
C LEU A 263 -1.88 10.73 -3.40
N GLY A 264 -0.89 11.35 -2.75
CA GLY A 264 0.20 12.05 -3.44
C GLY A 264 1.03 11.11 -4.34
N LYS A 265 1.42 9.92 -3.84
CA LYS A 265 2.17 8.92 -4.63
C LYS A 265 1.39 8.43 -5.85
N LEU A 266 0.09 8.26 -5.71
CA LEU A 266 -0.80 7.79 -6.79
C LEU A 266 -1.06 8.88 -7.83
N CYS A 267 -1.20 10.15 -7.41
CA CYS A 267 -1.23 11.29 -8.32
C CYS A 267 -0.01 11.30 -9.24
N GLU A 268 1.20 11.10 -8.69
CA GLU A 268 2.43 11.03 -9.51
C GLU A 268 2.47 9.82 -10.45
N LYS A 269 1.99 8.65 -10.00
CA LYS A 269 1.92 7.43 -10.81
C LYS A 269 0.99 7.63 -12.01
N LEU A 270 -0.19 8.19 -11.77
CA LEU A 270 -1.22 8.48 -12.78
C LEU A 270 -0.90 9.70 -13.65
N GLY A 271 0.26 10.33 -13.48
CA GLY A 271 0.67 11.49 -14.29
C GLY A 271 -0.18 12.74 -14.05
N GLN A 272 -0.86 12.84 -12.89
CA GLN A 272 -1.59 14.04 -12.50
C GLN A 272 -0.62 15.22 -12.24
N SER A 273 -1.16 16.43 -12.11
CA SER A 273 -0.32 17.63 -11.97
C SER A 273 0.57 17.56 -10.72
N PRO A 274 1.83 18.05 -10.80
CA PRO A 274 2.71 18.07 -9.63
C PRO A 274 2.13 18.86 -8.46
N ALA A 275 1.40 19.96 -8.74
CA ALA A 275 0.71 20.74 -7.72
C ALA A 275 -0.30 19.89 -6.93
N LYS A 276 -1.06 19.02 -7.60
CA LYS A 276 -2.01 18.12 -6.91
C LYS A 276 -1.28 17.12 -6.02
N ALA A 277 -0.21 16.48 -6.51
CA ALA A 277 0.60 15.57 -5.71
C ALA A 277 1.23 16.27 -4.49
N PHE A 278 1.82 17.45 -4.68
CA PHE A 278 2.42 18.24 -3.59
C PHE A 278 1.37 18.70 -2.57
N SER A 279 0.15 19.03 -3.00
CA SER A 279 -0.93 19.38 -2.09
C SER A 279 -1.24 18.25 -1.11
N TYR A 280 -1.23 16.99 -1.57
CA TYR A 280 -1.44 15.82 -0.73
C TYR A 280 -0.26 15.55 0.18
N TYR A 281 0.98 15.67 -0.31
CA TYR A 281 2.14 15.54 0.58
C TYR A 281 2.17 16.62 1.66
N LYS A 282 1.83 17.87 1.32
CA LYS A 282 1.71 18.95 2.30
C LYS A 282 0.62 18.64 3.33
N LYS A 283 -0.54 18.14 2.91
CA LYS A 283 -1.59 17.66 3.83
C LYS A 283 -1.07 16.56 4.75
N ALA A 284 -0.34 15.58 4.23
CA ALA A 284 0.25 14.51 5.03
C ALA A 284 1.24 15.06 6.09
N ILE A 285 2.11 16.00 5.71
CA ILE A 285 3.03 16.68 6.63
C ILE A 285 2.26 17.45 7.71
N THR A 286 1.18 18.15 7.35
CA THR A 286 0.36 18.88 8.33
C THR A 286 -0.34 17.93 9.30
N LEU A 287 -0.87 16.80 8.82
CA LEU A 287 -1.56 15.81 9.64
C LEU A 287 -0.61 15.05 10.57
N ASN A 288 0.63 14.81 10.14
CA ASN A 288 1.67 14.24 10.99
C ASN A 288 3.05 14.86 10.68
N PRO A 289 3.43 15.95 11.38
CA PRO A 289 4.70 16.62 11.16
C PRO A 289 5.93 15.76 11.51
N THR A 290 5.74 14.69 12.30
CA THR A 290 6.83 13.80 12.72
C THR A 290 7.14 12.72 11.68
N ALA A 291 6.22 12.48 10.73
CA ALA A 291 6.44 11.53 9.66
C ALA A 291 7.45 12.08 8.64
N VAL A 292 8.64 11.47 8.58
CA VAL A 292 9.69 11.87 7.63
C VAL A 292 9.33 11.55 6.18
N ASP A 293 8.58 10.48 5.93
CA ASP A 293 8.29 9.99 4.58
C ASP A 293 7.58 11.01 3.68
N PRO A 294 6.52 11.71 4.12
CA PRO A 294 5.92 12.80 3.37
C PRO A 294 6.88 13.95 3.04
N VAL A 295 7.73 14.35 4.00
CA VAL A 295 8.74 15.40 3.81
C VAL A 295 9.75 14.96 2.74
N TYR A 296 10.36 13.79 2.94
CA TYR A 296 11.29 13.20 1.98
C TYR A 296 10.67 13.11 0.59
N ARG A 297 9.46 12.55 0.47
CA ARG A 297 8.83 12.32 -0.82
C ARG A 297 8.52 13.61 -1.56
N MET A 298 7.94 14.61 -0.88
CA MET A 298 7.63 15.91 -1.48
C MET A 298 8.88 16.57 -2.03
N HIS A 299 9.94 16.67 -1.23
CA HIS A 299 11.16 17.38 -1.62
C HIS A 299 12.00 16.58 -2.63
N ALA A 300 11.98 15.24 -2.58
CA ALA A 300 12.56 14.40 -3.63
C ALA A 300 11.88 14.61 -4.99
N SER A 301 10.56 14.77 -4.99
CA SER A 301 9.78 15.03 -6.19
C SER A 301 9.92 16.47 -6.71
N ARG A 302 9.94 17.48 -5.83
CA ARG A 302 10.28 18.87 -6.19
C ARG A 302 11.66 18.95 -6.86
N LEU A 303 12.67 18.33 -6.25
CA LEU A 303 14.02 18.24 -6.80
C LEU A 303 14.04 17.57 -8.19
N LYS A 304 13.33 16.45 -8.34
CA LYS A 304 13.20 15.75 -9.62
C LYS A 304 12.56 16.64 -10.68
N LEU A 305 11.49 17.35 -10.33
CA LEU A 305 10.78 18.22 -11.25
C LEU A 305 11.69 19.34 -11.77
N LEU A 306 12.46 19.98 -10.87
CA LEU A 306 13.42 21.04 -11.21
C LEU A 306 14.48 20.59 -12.22
N TYR A 307 15.15 19.44 -12.00
CA TYR A 307 16.21 19.01 -12.91
C TYR A 307 15.69 18.34 -14.19
N THR A 308 14.45 17.82 -14.22
CA THR A 308 13.91 17.16 -15.43
C THR A 308 13.23 18.13 -16.39
N ARG A 309 12.69 19.25 -15.89
CA ARG A 309 11.95 20.23 -16.71
C ARG A 309 12.78 21.45 -17.11
N GLY A 310 14.01 21.55 -16.60
CA GLY A 310 14.96 22.60 -16.93
C GLY A 310 14.69 23.92 -16.20
N LYS A 311 15.71 24.78 -16.18
CA LYS A 311 15.72 26.01 -15.37
C LYS A 311 14.81 27.13 -15.87
N GLN A 312 14.38 27.06 -17.13
CA GLN A 312 13.60 28.12 -17.78
C GLN A 312 12.08 27.87 -17.72
N ASN A 313 11.64 26.82 -17.02
CA ASN A 313 10.22 26.47 -16.94
C ASN A 313 9.53 27.23 -15.79
N LEU A 314 8.93 28.38 -16.12
CA LEU A 314 8.23 29.25 -15.16
C LEU A 314 7.13 28.50 -14.38
N ASN A 315 6.29 27.72 -15.06
CA ASN A 315 5.21 26.97 -14.41
C ASN A 315 5.75 26.00 -13.36
N VAL A 316 6.86 25.32 -13.66
CA VAL A 316 7.51 24.43 -12.69
C VAL A 316 8.08 25.20 -11.52
N ILE A 317 8.73 26.34 -11.76
CA ILE A 317 9.29 27.19 -10.70
C ILE A 317 8.17 27.67 -9.76
N GLN A 318 7.05 28.16 -10.31
CA GLN A 318 5.89 28.58 -9.52
C GLN A 318 5.32 27.44 -8.68
N VAL A 319 5.05 26.28 -9.31
CA VAL A 319 4.54 25.11 -8.58
C VAL A 319 5.52 24.64 -7.50
N VAL A 320 6.83 24.71 -7.71
CA VAL A 320 7.81 24.31 -6.68
C VAL A 320 7.94 25.36 -5.57
N ALA A 321 7.73 26.65 -5.87
CA ALA A 321 7.75 27.75 -4.92
C ALA A 321 6.57 27.71 -3.93
N ASP A 322 5.42 27.20 -4.35
CA ASP A 322 4.24 27.07 -3.47
C ASP A 322 4.45 26.06 -2.32
N TYR A 323 5.41 25.14 -2.49
CA TYR A 323 5.69 24.05 -1.56
C TYR A 323 7.13 24.08 -1.03
N THR A 324 7.71 25.27 -0.85
CA THR A 324 9.03 25.42 -0.22
C THR A 324 9.05 24.83 1.18
N TYR A 325 10.24 24.40 1.59
CA TYR A 325 10.46 23.98 2.97
C TYR A 325 10.54 25.21 3.88
N ASN A 326 11.30 26.21 3.47
CA ASN A 326 11.42 27.48 4.17
C ASN A 326 10.43 28.52 3.63
N GLN A 327 9.69 29.17 4.53
CA GLN A 327 8.72 30.21 4.18
C GLN A 327 9.40 31.44 3.55
N SER A 328 10.57 31.85 4.06
CA SER A 328 11.36 32.94 3.50
C SER A 328 11.81 32.69 2.06
N THR A 329 12.05 31.42 1.69
CA THR A 329 12.36 31.03 0.30
C THR A 329 11.18 31.30 -0.63
N LYS A 330 9.95 30.98 -0.20
CA LYS A 330 8.73 31.26 -0.99
C LYS A 330 8.57 32.75 -1.24
N GLU A 331 8.65 33.55 -0.18
CA GLU A 331 8.52 35.01 -0.25
C GLU A 331 9.58 35.63 -1.17
N ASN A 332 10.83 35.19 -1.03
CA ASN A 332 11.93 35.63 -1.89
C ASN A 332 11.64 35.33 -3.37
N VAL A 333 11.30 34.09 -3.70
CA VAL A 333 11.03 33.69 -5.09
C VAL A 333 9.81 34.41 -5.67
N LEU A 334 8.72 34.54 -4.91
CA LEU A 334 7.52 35.26 -5.36
C LEU A 334 7.82 36.74 -5.63
N SER A 335 8.63 37.38 -4.77
CA SER A 335 9.08 38.75 -4.99
C SER A 335 9.94 38.91 -6.25
N MET A 336 10.82 37.94 -6.54
CA MET A 336 11.66 37.94 -7.75
C MET A 336 10.85 37.77 -9.03
N LEU A 337 9.79 36.94 -8.98
CA LEU A 337 8.93 36.65 -10.14
C LEU A 337 7.85 37.70 -10.37
N GLY A 338 7.69 38.67 -9.45
CA GLY A 338 6.66 39.71 -9.53
C GLY A 338 5.24 39.19 -9.31
N SER A 339 5.10 37.97 -8.79
CA SER A 339 3.83 37.35 -8.41
C SER A 339 3.55 37.65 -6.95
N SER A 340 3.05 38.86 -6.67
CA SER A 340 2.38 39.15 -5.40
C SER A 340 1.00 38.49 -5.43
N GLU A 341 0.55 37.93 -4.32
CA GLU A 341 -0.77 37.29 -4.17
C GLU A 341 -1.86 38.15 -4.82
N GLN A 342 -2.53 37.63 -5.83
CA GLN A 342 -3.66 38.30 -6.46
C GLN A 342 -4.76 38.43 -5.41
N ASN A 343 -4.95 39.65 -4.91
CA ASN A 343 -6.20 40.05 -4.32
C ASN A 343 -7.27 39.94 -5.42
N ASP A 344 -8.27 39.08 -5.19
CA ASP A 344 -9.54 39.14 -5.90
C ASP A 344 -10.12 40.55 -5.73
N ASN A 345 -10.01 41.37 -6.78
CA ASN A 345 -10.79 42.57 -7.13
C ASN A 345 -9.91 43.64 -7.78
N ALA A 346 -9.65 43.51 -9.08
CA ALA A 346 -9.55 44.64 -9.99
C ALA A 346 -9.62 44.13 -11.43
N LEU A 347 -10.76 44.37 -12.08
CA LEU A 347 -10.86 44.49 -13.52
C LEU A 347 -10.05 45.72 -13.93
N ASP A 348 -8.98 45.53 -14.70
CA ASP A 348 -8.67 46.40 -15.83
C ASP A 348 -7.53 45.82 -16.69
N ASP A 349 -7.72 45.99 -17.99
CA ASP A 349 -6.96 45.49 -19.12
C ASP A 349 -5.44 45.74 -19.05
N ALA A 350 -4.66 44.67 -19.20
CA ALA A 350 -3.50 44.61 -20.09
C ALA A 350 -3.01 43.15 -20.18
N GLU A 351 -3.37 42.47 -21.27
CA GLU A 351 -2.69 41.28 -21.76
C GLU A 351 -1.21 41.60 -22.02
N GLY A 352 -0.39 41.45 -20.99
CA GLY A 352 1.06 41.45 -21.10
C GLY A 352 1.56 40.19 -20.42
N ASN A 353 1.86 39.15 -21.20
CA ASN A 353 2.75 38.09 -20.76
C ASN A 353 4.07 38.74 -20.35
N LYS A 354 4.22 39.13 -19.08
CA LYS A 354 5.47 39.64 -18.52
C LYS A 354 6.49 38.52 -18.65
N LEU A 355 7.29 38.57 -19.72
CA LEU A 355 8.36 37.65 -19.96
C LEU A 355 9.38 37.82 -18.83
N VAL A 356 9.35 36.92 -17.84
CA VAL A 356 10.30 36.92 -16.74
C VAL A 356 11.70 36.72 -17.34
N LYS A 357 12.65 37.58 -16.95
CA LYS A 357 14.01 37.53 -17.48
C LYS A 357 14.63 36.14 -17.20
N PRO A 358 15.30 35.51 -18.18
CA PRO A 358 15.94 34.20 -18.00
C PRO A 358 16.88 34.11 -16.80
N ASP A 359 17.60 35.20 -16.50
CA ASP A 359 18.50 35.29 -15.33
C ASP A 359 17.77 35.24 -13.99
N LEU A 360 16.53 35.75 -13.92
CA LEU A 360 15.70 35.66 -12.72
C LEU A 360 15.16 34.25 -12.54
N LEU A 361 14.79 33.57 -13.62
CA LEU A 361 14.36 32.18 -13.58
C LEU A 361 15.50 31.26 -13.14
N ASP A 362 16.72 31.48 -13.62
CA ASP A 362 17.90 30.72 -13.19
C ASP A 362 18.19 30.93 -11.70
N LYS A 363 18.16 32.18 -11.21
CA LYS A 363 18.30 32.48 -9.78
C LYS A 363 17.22 31.83 -8.92
N ALA A 364 15.95 31.97 -9.31
CA ALA A 364 14.83 31.35 -8.61
C ALA A 364 14.96 29.82 -8.59
N TRP A 365 15.39 29.22 -9.71
CA TRP A 365 15.64 27.80 -9.80
C TRP A 365 16.71 27.35 -8.80
N HIS A 366 17.85 28.06 -8.71
CA HIS A 366 18.92 27.73 -7.76
C HIS A 366 18.44 27.83 -6.30
N ILE A 367 17.71 28.89 -5.96
CA ILE A 367 17.13 29.08 -4.63
C ILE A 367 16.18 27.93 -4.26
N LEU A 368 15.31 27.52 -5.19
CA LEU A 368 14.37 26.41 -4.97
C LEU A 368 15.08 25.05 -4.93
N TYR A 369 16.14 24.87 -5.72
CA TYR A 369 16.94 23.65 -5.72
C TYR A 369 17.64 23.46 -4.38
N ASP A 370 18.22 24.53 -3.85
CA ASP A 370 18.91 24.55 -2.56
C ASP A 370 17.92 24.32 -1.40
N ASP A 371 16.72 24.88 -1.46
CA ASP A 371 15.63 24.60 -0.51
C ASP A 371 15.26 23.11 -0.51
N CYS A 372 15.20 22.46 -1.68
CA CYS A 372 14.95 21.02 -1.76
C CYS A 372 16.08 20.20 -1.13
N LEU A 373 17.34 20.54 -1.41
CA LEU A 373 18.51 19.87 -0.83
C LEU A 373 18.56 20.06 0.68
N HIS A 374 18.25 21.26 1.17
CA HIS A 374 18.20 21.56 2.59
C HIS A 374 17.13 20.71 3.29
N ALA A 375 15.91 20.66 2.74
CA ALA A 375 14.83 19.84 3.27
C ALA A 375 15.19 18.35 3.32
N LEU A 376 15.80 17.82 2.24
CA LEU A 376 16.30 16.45 2.19
C LEU A 376 17.43 16.20 3.21
N GLY A 377 18.28 17.21 3.47
CA GLY A 377 19.30 17.18 4.51
C GLY A 377 18.71 16.92 5.89
N THR A 378 17.59 17.56 6.21
CA THR A 378 16.91 17.35 7.50
C THR A 378 16.36 15.92 7.69
N CYS A 379 16.20 15.17 6.60
CA CYS A 379 15.76 13.77 6.61
C CYS A 379 16.91 12.80 6.94
N VAL A 380 18.15 13.28 7.05
CA VAL A 380 19.34 12.45 7.36
C VAL A 380 20.09 12.96 8.60
N GLU A 381 19.44 13.78 9.42
CA GLU A 381 19.98 14.32 10.67
C GLU A 381 19.62 13.43 11.88
N GLY A 382 20.43 13.51 12.93
CA GLY A 382 20.16 12.85 14.20
C GLY A 382 20.02 11.33 14.07
N GLU A 383 18.90 10.80 14.54
CA GLU A 383 18.58 9.36 14.47
C GLU A 383 18.31 8.87 13.04
N LEU A 384 17.94 9.78 12.13
CA LEU A 384 17.65 9.46 10.73
C LEU A 384 18.90 9.44 9.85
N LYS A 385 20.09 9.52 10.44
CA LYS A 385 21.37 9.49 9.70
C LYS A 385 21.53 8.28 8.79
N HIS A 386 20.76 7.20 8.99
CA HIS A 386 20.78 6.02 8.14
C HIS A 386 19.67 5.97 7.08
N PHE A 387 18.94 7.08 6.86
CA PHE A 387 17.89 7.13 5.84
C PHE A 387 18.45 7.07 4.41
N HIS A 388 18.70 5.86 3.93
CA HIS A 388 19.36 5.60 2.66
C HIS A 388 18.64 6.23 1.45
N LYS A 389 17.30 6.26 1.45
CA LYS A 389 16.50 6.87 0.35
C LYS A 389 16.75 8.37 0.24
N ALA A 390 16.86 9.08 1.37
CA ALA A 390 17.17 10.51 1.42
C ALA A 390 18.63 10.78 1.04
N ARG A 391 19.59 10.01 1.56
CA ARG A 391 21.02 10.12 1.19
C ARG A 391 21.25 9.91 -0.30
N TYR A 392 20.68 8.85 -0.86
CA TYR A 392 20.78 8.59 -2.30
C TYR A 392 20.19 9.76 -3.11
N LYS A 393 19.09 10.34 -2.64
CA LYS A 393 18.46 11.48 -3.31
C LYS A 393 19.30 12.77 -3.20
N LEU A 394 19.92 13.03 -2.06
CA LEU A 394 20.87 14.12 -1.85
C LEU A 394 22.06 13.98 -2.79
N ALA A 395 22.68 12.80 -2.85
CA ALA A 395 23.80 12.54 -3.74
C ALA A 395 23.42 12.77 -5.21
N GLN A 396 22.26 12.27 -5.64
CA GLN A 396 21.74 12.53 -6.98
C GLN A 396 21.53 14.04 -7.20
N GLY A 397 21.02 14.75 -6.19
CA GLY A 397 20.79 16.18 -6.22
C GLY A 397 22.07 16.99 -6.44
N PHE A 398 23.09 16.76 -5.62
CA PHE A 398 24.41 17.40 -5.78
C PHE A 398 25.03 17.06 -7.13
N TYR A 399 25.08 15.78 -7.49
CA TYR A 399 25.66 15.35 -8.76
C TYR A 399 24.99 16.01 -9.98
N ARG A 400 23.67 16.20 -9.96
CA ARG A 400 22.92 16.85 -11.04
C ARG A 400 23.02 18.37 -11.06
N ARG A 401 23.26 19.00 -9.90
CA ARG A 401 23.46 20.46 -9.81
C ARG A 401 24.82 20.85 -10.39
N GLY A 402 25.87 20.07 -10.07
CA GLY A 402 27.18 20.17 -10.73
C GLY A 402 27.98 21.42 -10.38
N GLU A 403 27.70 22.05 -9.23
CA GLU A 403 28.47 23.20 -8.76
C GLU A 403 29.79 22.79 -8.11
N ALA A 404 30.65 23.77 -7.83
CA ALA A 404 31.93 23.53 -7.16
C ALA A 404 31.72 22.82 -5.81
N GLY A 405 32.38 21.66 -5.62
CA GLY A 405 32.26 20.83 -4.42
C GLY A 405 31.10 19.85 -4.39
N ASP A 406 30.14 19.92 -5.33
CA ASP A 406 29.00 19.01 -5.37
C ASP A 406 29.39 17.56 -5.62
N LEU A 407 30.42 17.34 -6.43
CA LEU A 407 30.90 15.99 -6.71
C LEU A 407 31.41 15.30 -5.43
N GLU A 408 32.15 16.02 -4.58
CA GLU A 408 32.67 15.47 -3.33
C GLU A 408 31.54 15.25 -2.32
N ARG A 409 30.59 16.19 -2.21
CA ARG A 409 29.37 16.00 -1.39
C ARG A 409 28.53 14.80 -1.84
N ALA A 410 28.36 14.61 -3.14
CA ALA A 410 27.65 13.47 -3.69
C ALA A 410 28.34 12.15 -3.33
N LYS A 411 29.68 12.10 -3.41
CA LYS A 411 30.48 10.94 -2.99
C LYS A 411 30.35 10.70 -1.48
N GLU A 412 30.37 11.74 -0.65
CA GLU A 412 30.21 11.62 0.80
C GLU A 412 28.88 10.96 1.17
N GLU A 413 27.77 11.49 0.62
CA GLU A 413 26.42 10.97 0.83
C GLU A 413 26.26 9.51 0.37
N LEU A 414 26.82 9.16 -0.79
CA LEU A 414 26.83 7.77 -1.27
C LEU A 414 27.73 6.88 -0.43
N SER A 415 28.90 7.37 0.00
CA SER A 415 29.86 6.56 0.73
C SER A 415 29.26 6.00 2.02
N PHE A 416 28.33 6.74 2.62
CA PHE A 416 27.60 6.29 3.80
C PHE A 416 26.77 5.02 3.54
N CYS A 417 26.22 4.87 2.32
CA CYS A 417 25.46 3.69 1.92
C CYS A 417 26.34 2.45 1.70
N PHE A 418 27.65 2.62 1.43
CA PHE A 418 28.56 1.52 1.07
C PHE A 418 29.63 1.21 2.14
N LYS A 419 29.88 2.13 3.07
CA LYS A 419 30.85 1.92 4.15
C LYS A 419 30.22 1.06 5.26
N SER A 420 30.61 -0.21 5.34
CA SER A 420 30.41 -1.03 6.54
C SER A 420 31.76 -1.49 7.07
N THR A 421 31.87 -1.73 8.38
CA THR A 421 33.06 -2.34 9.00
C THR A 421 33.26 -3.79 8.58
N ARG A 422 32.31 -4.39 7.84
CA ARG A 422 32.27 -5.81 7.48
C ARG A 422 32.58 -6.08 6.01
N SER A 423 32.47 -5.09 5.11
CA SER A 423 32.79 -5.25 3.68
C SER A 423 32.83 -3.89 2.95
N SER A 424 33.65 -3.80 1.90
CA SER A 424 33.76 -2.66 0.99
C SER A 424 32.53 -2.46 0.08
N PHE A 425 31.62 -3.44 0.04
CA PHE A 425 30.36 -3.38 -0.70
C PHE A 425 29.26 -4.04 0.11
N THR A 426 28.79 -3.34 1.15
CA THR A 426 27.52 -3.67 1.82
C THR A 426 26.61 -2.47 1.66
N VAL A 427 25.44 -2.65 1.05
CA VAL A 427 24.41 -1.60 1.07
C VAL A 427 23.80 -1.59 2.47
N ASN A 428 24.13 -0.58 3.28
CA ASN A 428 23.52 -0.40 4.60
C ASN A 428 22.06 0.08 4.42
N MET A 429 21.15 -0.85 4.11
CA MET A 429 19.71 -0.57 4.12
C MET A 429 19.19 -0.65 5.55
N TRP A 430 18.94 0.50 6.14
CA TRP A 430 18.12 0.61 7.34
C TRP A 430 16.69 0.91 6.90
N GLU A 431 15.76 0.03 7.26
CA GLU A 431 14.34 0.35 7.28
C GLU A 431 14.12 1.26 8.49
N ILE A 432 13.59 2.46 8.24
CA ILE A 432 13.14 3.33 9.33
C ILE A 432 11.80 2.77 9.75
N ASP A 433 11.77 2.18 10.92
CA ASP A 433 10.53 1.80 11.56
C ASP A 433 9.69 3.08 11.75
N GLY A 434 8.41 3.07 11.39
CA GLY A 434 7.54 4.27 11.44
C GLY A 434 7.40 4.90 12.83
N ALA A 435 7.95 4.25 13.84
CA ALA A 435 8.05 4.69 15.23
C ALA A 435 9.30 5.52 15.57
N VAL A 436 10.27 5.72 14.66
CA VAL A 436 11.47 6.54 14.93
C VAL A 436 11.06 8.01 15.02
N ARG A 437 10.91 8.48 16.25
CA ARG A 437 10.49 9.85 16.57
C ARG A 437 11.63 10.82 16.31
N LYS A 438 11.37 11.89 15.57
CA LYS A 438 12.26 13.06 15.62
C LYS A 438 12.01 13.76 16.96
N GLY A 439 12.98 13.68 17.88
CA GLY A 439 13.05 14.56 19.03
C GLY A 439 13.62 15.90 18.60
N ARG A 440 12.78 16.80 18.07
CA ARG A 440 12.97 18.26 18.05
C ARG A 440 11.73 18.97 17.53
#